data_AF-A0A3L9L7F8-F1
#
_entry.id   AF-A0A3L9L7F8-F1
#
_cell.length_a   1.000
_cell.length_b   1.000
_cell.length_c   1.000
_cell.angle_alpha   90.00
_cell.angle_beta   90.00
_cell.angle_gamma   90.00
#
_symmetry.space_group_name_H-M   'P 1'
#
loop_
_entity.id
_entity.type
_entity.pdbx_description
1 polymer ?
#
loop_
_entity_poly.entity_id
_entity_poly.type
_entity_poly.pdbx_seq_one_letter_code
_entity_poly.pdbx_strand_id
1 'polypeptide(L)'
;MHNPAADLLDLFDKWEEAVNYAENQVDLHSDDGWQELSLAVSLLAEITDVVERLSARGIRVGSYRDALPEWRKSVFHYPRSWPQQRMTLSRRDMLEGLAMWFESANMPALQDVLPDDVLQRLDKIGKTVSEDPDLDPSLKNYIGKLISHLRSVLDGDRAGFGFDAQESFRHLKFCMDAAAEQTQSEEKKKWYQSTAAEWAAQFVTSTAAGVGSQWLALAIGM
;
A
#
# COMPACT_ATOMS: atom_id res chain seq x y z
N MET A 1 -9.73 7.46 -5.94
CA MET A 1 -8.35 7.66 -5.48
C MET A 1 -8.39 8.05 -4.01
N HIS A 2 -8.11 7.11 -3.12
CA HIS A 2 -8.03 7.33 -1.67
C HIS A 2 -6.61 7.72 -1.26
N ASN A 3 -6.41 8.87 -0.62
CA ASN A 3 -5.12 9.31 -0.07
C ASN A 3 -5.33 9.63 1.41
N PRO A 4 -5.01 8.71 2.33
CA PRO A 4 -5.44 8.86 3.70
C PRO A 4 -4.78 10.04 4.42
N ALA A 5 -3.63 10.52 3.94
CA ALA A 5 -3.01 11.73 4.44
C ALA A 5 -3.71 13.00 3.93
N ALA A 6 -4.14 13.04 2.67
CA ALA A 6 -4.96 14.13 2.13
C ALA A 6 -6.35 14.14 2.74
N ASP A 7 -7.01 12.98 2.82
CA ASP A 7 -8.34 12.85 3.40
C ASP A 7 -8.36 13.24 4.90
N LEU A 8 -7.27 12.97 5.62
CA LEU A 8 -7.11 13.40 7.01
C LEU A 8 -6.83 14.91 7.11
N LEU A 9 -6.11 15.51 6.16
CA LEU A 9 -5.92 16.95 6.07
C LEU A 9 -7.26 17.66 5.82
N ASP A 10 -8.07 17.17 4.89
CA ASP A 10 -9.38 17.75 4.59
C ASP A 10 -10.31 17.73 5.81
N LEU A 11 -10.28 16.64 6.59
CA LEU A 11 -10.99 16.56 7.88
C LEU A 11 -10.46 17.58 8.89
N PHE A 12 -9.13 17.70 9.00
CA PHE A 12 -8.49 18.67 9.88
C PHE A 12 -8.84 20.12 9.49
N ASP A 13 -8.96 20.42 8.20
CA ASP A 13 -9.34 21.74 7.68
C ASP A 13 -10.76 22.09 8.04
N LYS A 14 -11.67 21.16 7.78
CA LYS A 14 -13.07 21.28 8.17
C LYS A 14 -13.22 21.53 9.67
N TRP A 15 -12.44 20.81 10.48
CA TRP A 15 -12.42 20.92 11.94
C TRP A 15 -11.82 22.25 12.44
N GLU A 16 -10.87 22.83 11.72
CA GLU A 16 -10.27 24.13 12.03
C GLU A 16 -11.23 25.30 11.66
N GLU A 17 -11.98 25.15 10.56
CA GLU A 17 -12.99 26.12 10.13
C GLU A 17 -14.23 26.18 11.06
N ALA A 18 -14.55 25.07 11.73
CA ALA A 18 -15.72 24.91 12.62
C ALA A 18 -15.65 25.65 13.97
N VAL A 19 -14.72 26.61 14.13
CA VAL A 19 -14.49 27.53 15.28
C VAL A 19 -13.50 27.02 16.34
N ASN A 20 -12.60 27.94 16.72
CA ASN A 20 -11.37 27.87 17.54
C ASN A 20 -11.32 27.05 18.86
N TYR A 21 -12.37 26.36 19.28
CA TYR A 21 -12.37 25.62 20.56
C TYR A 21 -12.53 24.13 20.31
N ALA A 22 -11.64 23.33 20.91
CA ALA A 22 -11.60 21.89 20.74
C ALA A 22 -12.86 21.16 21.24
N GLU A 23 -13.74 21.86 21.97
CA GLU A 23 -15.05 21.34 22.39
C GLU A 23 -16.11 21.27 21.28
N ASN A 24 -15.93 22.07 20.21
CA ASN A 24 -16.89 22.19 19.11
C ASN A 24 -16.34 21.58 17.81
N GLN A 25 -15.18 20.95 17.88
CA GLN A 25 -14.44 20.53 16.69
C GLN A 25 -15.11 19.36 15.96
N VAL A 26 -15.60 18.40 16.75
CA VAL A 26 -16.42 17.28 16.27
C VAL A 26 -17.58 17.12 17.24
N ASP A 27 -18.80 17.25 16.75
CA ASP A 27 -19.99 17.04 17.56
C ASP A 27 -20.24 15.54 17.75
N LEU A 28 -19.63 14.97 18.79
CA LEU A 28 -19.82 13.56 19.18
C LEU A 28 -21.23 13.24 19.69
N HIS A 29 -22.11 14.24 19.85
CA HIS A 29 -23.52 14.03 20.13
C HIS A 29 -24.35 13.84 18.85
N SER A 30 -23.77 14.09 17.68
CA SER A 30 -24.37 13.87 16.37
C SER A 30 -23.85 12.59 15.71
N ASP A 31 -24.68 11.96 14.88
CA ASP A 31 -24.25 10.82 14.06
C ASP A 31 -23.15 11.22 13.07
N ASP A 32 -23.23 12.43 12.50
CA ASP A 32 -22.24 12.95 11.55
C ASP A 32 -20.87 13.13 12.20
N GLY A 33 -20.81 13.73 13.40
CA GLY A 33 -19.54 13.86 14.13
C GLY A 33 -18.95 12.51 14.53
N TRP A 34 -19.80 11.51 14.81
CA TRP A 34 -19.30 10.17 15.10
C TRP A 34 -18.72 9.48 13.85
N GLN A 35 -19.33 9.70 12.69
CA GLN A 35 -18.82 9.22 11.41
C GLN A 35 -17.48 9.89 11.06
N GLU A 36 -17.37 11.20 11.25
CA GLU A 36 -16.12 11.95 11.00
C GLU A 36 -14.96 11.47 11.89
N LEU A 37 -15.19 11.31 13.19
CA LEU A 37 -14.15 10.79 14.08
C LEU A 37 -13.79 9.33 13.73
N SER A 38 -14.77 8.50 13.38
CA SER A 38 -14.52 7.11 12.94
C SER A 38 -13.69 7.05 11.66
N LEU A 39 -13.96 7.96 10.72
CA LEU A 39 -13.17 8.13 9.50
C LEU A 39 -11.75 8.57 9.84
N ALA A 40 -11.58 9.63 10.64
CA ALA A 40 -10.26 10.12 11.04
C ALA A 40 -9.39 9.04 11.72
N VAL A 41 -9.99 8.23 12.60
CA VAL A 41 -9.31 7.09 13.24
C VAL A 41 -8.89 6.04 12.22
N SER A 42 -9.77 5.73 11.26
CA SER A 42 -9.47 4.78 10.19
C SER A 42 -8.30 5.27 9.34
N LEU A 43 -8.36 6.52 8.84
CA LEU A 43 -7.30 7.14 8.04
C LEU A 43 -5.95 7.15 8.77
N LEU A 44 -5.96 7.47 10.07
CA LEU A 44 -4.75 7.47 10.88
C LEU A 44 -4.17 6.05 11.09
N ALA A 45 -5.03 5.03 11.18
CA ALA A 45 -4.58 3.64 11.19
C ALA A 45 -3.92 3.27 9.86
N GLU A 46 -4.48 3.70 8.73
CA GLU A 46 -3.88 3.48 7.41
C GLU A 46 -2.52 4.17 7.26
N ILE A 47 -2.42 5.44 7.67
CA ILE A 47 -1.15 6.18 7.66
C ILE A 47 -0.10 5.48 8.53
N THR A 48 -0.49 5.04 9.73
CA THR A 48 0.41 4.31 10.65
C THR A 48 0.94 3.04 9.98
N ASP A 49 0.06 2.25 9.37
CA ASP A 49 0.38 0.99 8.72
C ASP A 49 1.36 1.19 7.54
N VAL A 50 1.14 2.23 6.72
CA VAL A 50 2.06 2.59 5.63
C VAL A 50 3.42 3.04 6.16
N VAL A 51 3.46 3.93 7.16
CA VAL A 51 4.73 4.40 7.75
C VAL A 51 5.52 3.24 8.35
N GLU A 52 4.87 2.31 9.05
CA GLU A 52 5.54 1.14 9.62
C GLU A 52 6.07 0.20 8.53
N ARG A 53 5.30 -0.06 7.46
CA ARG A 53 5.77 -0.83 6.30
C ARG A 53 7.01 -0.19 5.66
N LEU A 54 7.02 1.12 5.47
CA LEU A 54 8.16 1.83 4.88
C LEU A 54 9.40 1.76 5.77
N SER A 55 9.23 1.93 7.08
CA SER A 55 10.33 1.79 8.03
C SER A 55 10.89 0.36 8.06
N ALA A 56 10.04 -0.66 7.99
CA ALA A 56 10.48 -2.06 7.93
C ALA A 56 11.34 -2.35 6.69
N ARG A 57 11.12 -1.57 5.61
CA ARG A 57 11.90 -1.61 4.36
C ARG A 57 13.17 -0.74 4.40
N GLY A 58 13.50 -0.13 5.54
CA GLY A 58 14.68 0.73 5.68
C GLY A 58 14.52 2.12 5.04
N ILE A 59 13.32 2.49 4.60
CA ILE A 59 13.04 3.84 4.10
C ILE A 59 13.02 4.79 5.29
N ARG A 60 13.67 5.95 5.14
CA ARG A 60 13.76 6.97 6.19
C ARG A 60 12.41 7.68 6.35
N VAL A 61 11.58 7.17 7.25
CA VAL A 61 10.28 7.73 7.63
C VAL A 61 10.22 8.19 9.09
N GLY A 62 11.38 8.34 9.73
CA GLY A 62 11.47 8.67 11.17
C GLY A 62 10.69 9.93 11.55
N SER A 63 10.76 10.98 10.73
CA SER A 63 10.00 12.21 10.95
C SER A 63 8.49 12.01 10.96
N TYR A 64 7.96 11.15 10.09
CA TYR A 64 6.53 10.84 10.06
C TYR A 64 6.13 9.96 11.25
N ARG A 65 6.97 8.99 11.61
CA ARG A 65 6.75 8.17 12.82
C ARG A 65 6.72 9.05 14.08
N ASP A 66 7.60 10.03 14.18
CA ASP A 66 7.65 10.98 15.30
C ASP A 66 6.45 11.93 15.32
N ALA A 67 5.78 12.13 14.18
CA ALA A 67 4.58 12.95 14.06
C ALA A 67 3.28 12.19 14.39
N LEU A 68 3.25 10.85 14.26
CA LEU A 68 2.07 10.02 14.56
C LEU A 68 1.43 10.30 15.93
N PRO A 69 2.19 10.47 17.04
CA PRO A 69 1.60 10.81 18.34
C PRO A 69 0.86 12.15 18.33
N GLU A 70 1.35 13.14 17.58
CA GLU A 70 0.73 14.46 17.50
C GLU A 70 -0.56 14.40 16.68
N TRP A 71 -0.57 13.69 15.54
CA TRP A 71 -1.80 13.48 14.76
C TRP A 71 -2.85 12.69 15.55
N ARG A 72 -2.44 11.69 16.35
CA ARG A 72 -3.34 10.98 17.28
C ARG A 72 -3.97 11.93 18.31
N LYS A 73 -3.18 12.83 18.89
CA LYS A 73 -3.70 13.83 19.84
C LYS A 73 -4.69 14.78 19.16
N SER A 74 -4.46 15.13 17.90
CA SER A 74 -5.40 15.94 17.10
C SER A 74 -6.70 15.19 16.82
N VAL A 75 -6.67 13.89 16.51
CA VAL A 75 -7.88 13.07 16.27
C VAL A 75 -8.66 12.81 17.56
N PHE A 76 -7.98 12.42 18.64
CA PHE A 76 -8.61 12.02 19.90
C PHE A 76 -8.78 13.17 20.89
N HIS A 77 -8.63 14.42 20.46
CA HIS A 77 -8.78 15.54 21.38
C HIS A 77 -10.19 15.52 21.98
N TYR A 78 -10.28 15.28 23.29
CA TYR A 78 -11.57 15.15 23.95
C TYR A 78 -12.20 16.53 24.10
N PRO A 79 -13.38 16.78 23.50
CA PRO A 79 -14.15 17.97 23.79
C PRO A 79 -14.44 17.97 25.30
N ARG A 80 -14.04 19.04 26.00
CA ARG A 80 -14.09 19.26 27.48
C ARG A 80 -12.85 18.92 28.32
N SER A 81 -11.73 18.48 27.73
CA SER A 81 -10.53 18.28 28.55
C SER A 81 -9.96 19.59 29.11
N TRP A 82 -9.96 20.70 28.36
CA TRP A 82 -9.81 22.09 28.87
C TRP A 82 -10.59 23.12 28.02
N PRO A 83 -11.59 23.85 28.59
CA PRO A 83 -12.59 24.65 27.85
C PRO A 83 -12.08 25.93 27.15
N GLN A 84 -10.77 26.18 27.10
CA GLN A 84 -10.21 27.41 26.54
C GLN A 84 -8.94 27.20 25.69
N GLN A 85 -8.56 25.96 25.42
CA GLN A 85 -7.38 25.70 24.61
C GLN A 85 -7.75 25.80 23.13
N ARG A 86 -7.19 26.82 22.46
CA ARG A 86 -7.19 26.85 21.00
C ARG A 86 -6.43 25.63 20.51
N MET A 87 -7.07 24.85 19.64
CA MET A 87 -6.38 23.72 19.05
C MET A 87 -5.50 24.22 17.92
N THR A 88 -4.23 23.83 17.94
CA THR A 88 -3.34 23.98 16.79
C THR A 88 -3.04 22.58 16.31
N LEU A 89 -3.50 22.26 15.11
CA LEU A 89 -3.22 20.98 14.45
C LEU A 89 -1.71 20.89 14.23
N SER A 90 -1.05 20.10 15.06
CA SER A 90 0.41 20.05 15.11
C SER A 90 0.95 19.16 13.99
N ARG A 91 2.09 19.55 13.41
CA ARG A 91 2.77 18.78 12.34
C ARG A 91 1.92 18.58 11.07
N ARG A 92 1.06 19.55 10.75
CA ARG A 92 0.24 19.56 9.53
C ARG A 92 1.09 19.59 8.26
N ASP A 93 2.17 20.36 8.28
CA ASP A 93 3.22 20.40 7.25
C ASP A 93 3.80 19.03 6.93
N MET A 94 3.99 18.18 7.95
CA MET A 94 4.46 16.81 7.75
C MET A 94 3.37 15.92 7.13
N LEU A 95 2.10 16.13 7.49
CA LEU A 95 1.00 15.38 6.91
C LEU A 95 0.79 15.76 5.43
N GLU A 96 0.92 17.04 5.10
CA GLU A 96 0.90 17.57 3.72
C GLU A 96 2.04 16.98 2.88
N GLY A 97 3.26 16.96 3.43
CA GLY A 97 4.39 16.31 2.76
C GLY A 97 4.18 14.81 2.55
N LEU A 98 3.51 14.12 3.48
CA LEU A 98 3.15 12.71 3.32
C LEU A 98 2.06 12.52 2.27
N ALA A 99 1.06 13.41 2.21
CA ALA A 99 0.00 13.40 1.21
C ALA A 99 0.57 13.58 -0.20
N MET A 100 1.45 14.58 -0.41
CA MET A 100 2.16 14.76 -1.67
C MET A 100 3.02 13.55 -2.03
N TRP A 101 3.66 12.93 -1.04
CA TRP A 101 4.43 11.71 -1.28
C TRP A 101 3.53 10.55 -1.68
N PHE A 102 2.39 10.35 -1.01
CA PHE A 102 1.39 9.35 -1.38
C PHE A 102 0.81 9.62 -2.77
N GLU A 103 0.58 10.86 -3.17
CA GLU A 103 0.19 11.19 -4.55
C GLU A 103 1.28 10.87 -5.56
N SER A 104 2.53 11.20 -5.25
CA SER A 104 3.67 10.89 -6.12
C SER A 104 3.96 9.40 -6.22
N ALA A 105 3.66 8.64 -5.16
CA ALA A 105 3.83 7.19 -5.09
C ALA A 105 2.59 6.43 -5.61
N ASN A 106 1.39 7.00 -5.47
CA ASN A 106 0.16 6.62 -6.16
C ASN A 106 0.21 7.14 -7.59
N MET A 107 1.22 6.71 -8.33
CA MET A 107 1.27 6.97 -9.74
C MET A 107 0.23 6.10 -10.49
N PRO A 108 -0.46 6.67 -11.49
CA PRO A 108 -1.02 5.95 -12.64
C PRO A 108 -0.03 4.95 -13.27
N ALA A 109 1.28 5.15 -13.06
CA ALA A 109 2.37 4.31 -13.55
C ALA A 109 2.32 2.82 -13.16
N LEU A 110 1.55 2.36 -12.16
CA LEU A 110 1.37 0.91 -12.01
C LEU A 110 0.29 0.40 -12.97
N GLN A 111 -0.87 1.06 -13.05
CA GLN A 111 -1.92 0.68 -14.01
C GLN A 111 -1.48 0.87 -15.46
N ASP A 112 -0.69 1.91 -15.75
CA ASP A 112 -0.12 2.17 -17.08
C ASP A 112 0.98 1.17 -17.48
N VAL A 113 1.58 0.47 -16.49
CA VAL A 113 2.65 -0.52 -16.71
C VAL A 113 2.12 -1.94 -16.67
N LEU A 114 1.07 -2.18 -15.88
CA LEU A 114 0.41 -3.47 -15.84
C LEU A 114 -0.37 -3.67 -17.13
N PRO A 115 -0.25 -4.84 -17.76
CA PRO A 115 -1.01 -5.10 -18.97
C PRO A 115 -2.50 -5.24 -18.64
N ASP A 116 -3.37 -4.86 -19.58
CA ASP A 116 -4.83 -4.95 -19.42
C ASP A 116 -5.32 -6.37 -19.05
N ASP A 117 -4.52 -7.40 -19.40
CA ASP A 117 -4.79 -8.81 -19.13
C ASP A 117 -4.18 -9.32 -17.81
N VAL A 118 -3.67 -8.45 -16.92
CA VAL A 118 -2.98 -8.82 -15.68
C VAL A 118 -3.78 -9.82 -14.82
N LEU A 119 -5.08 -9.61 -14.67
CA LEU A 119 -5.96 -10.51 -13.90
C LEU A 119 -6.08 -11.89 -14.55
N GLN A 120 -6.20 -11.94 -15.89
CA GLN A 120 -6.24 -13.19 -16.65
C GLN A 120 -4.92 -13.96 -16.56
N ARG A 121 -3.78 -13.25 -16.54
CA ARG A 121 -2.47 -13.87 -16.32
C ARG A 121 -2.38 -14.48 -14.92
N LEU A 122 -2.86 -13.78 -13.88
CA LEU A 122 -2.91 -14.32 -12.52
C LEU A 122 -3.82 -15.56 -12.43
N ASP A 123 -4.97 -15.57 -13.12
CA ASP A 123 -5.82 -16.76 -13.25
C ASP A 123 -5.09 -17.94 -13.87
N LYS A 124 -4.37 -17.71 -14.97
CA LYS A 124 -3.58 -18.74 -15.66
C LYS A 124 -2.52 -19.34 -14.73
N ILE A 125 -1.81 -18.49 -13.97
CA ILE A 125 -0.81 -18.97 -13.00
C ILE A 125 -1.46 -19.82 -11.91
N GLY A 126 -2.56 -19.35 -11.32
CA GLY A 126 -3.28 -20.10 -10.30
C GLY A 126 -3.74 -21.46 -10.79
N LYS A 127 -4.26 -21.52 -12.03
CA LYS A 127 -4.69 -22.78 -12.66
C LYS A 127 -3.51 -23.72 -12.90
N THR A 128 -2.44 -23.26 -13.55
CA THR A 128 -1.28 -24.09 -13.88
C THR A 128 -0.60 -24.64 -12.61
N VAL A 129 -0.45 -23.84 -11.56
CA VAL A 129 0.10 -24.27 -10.28
C VAL A 129 -0.81 -25.29 -9.58
N SER A 130 -2.13 -25.07 -9.59
CA SER A 130 -3.08 -26.01 -9.00
C SER A 130 -3.03 -27.38 -9.69
N GLU A 131 -2.97 -27.38 -11.02
CA GLU A 131 -2.98 -28.58 -11.87
C GLU A 131 -1.62 -29.31 -11.92
N ASP A 132 -0.53 -28.71 -11.44
CA ASP A 132 0.79 -29.37 -11.47
C ASP A 132 0.95 -30.40 -10.33
N PRO A 133 0.93 -31.72 -10.59
CA PRO A 133 1.02 -32.72 -9.53
C PRO A 133 2.39 -32.76 -8.84
N ASP A 134 3.43 -32.20 -9.46
CA ASP A 134 4.81 -32.27 -8.97
C ASP A 134 5.09 -31.25 -7.84
N LEU A 135 4.24 -30.24 -7.69
CA LEU A 135 4.44 -29.17 -6.72
C LEU A 135 3.93 -29.53 -5.32
N ASP A 136 4.70 -29.11 -4.31
CA ASP A 136 4.30 -29.26 -2.90
C ASP A 136 2.96 -28.55 -2.61
N PRO A 137 2.02 -29.20 -1.89
CA PRO A 137 0.73 -28.60 -1.55
C PRO A 137 0.83 -27.27 -0.79
N SER A 138 1.88 -27.07 0.00
CA SER A 138 2.11 -25.82 0.74
C SER A 138 2.49 -24.69 -0.20
N LEU A 139 3.34 -24.97 -1.21
CA LEU A 139 3.70 -23.99 -2.25
C LEU A 139 2.48 -23.61 -3.07
N LYS A 140 1.64 -24.58 -3.47
CA LYS A 140 0.36 -24.31 -4.17
C LYS A 140 -0.55 -23.39 -3.37
N ASN A 141 -0.74 -23.70 -2.09
CA ASN A 141 -1.56 -22.91 -1.18
C ASN A 141 -1.00 -21.49 -1.00
N TYR A 142 0.31 -21.36 -0.88
CA TYR A 142 0.96 -20.06 -0.74
C TYR A 142 0.79 -19.19 -2.00
N ILE A 143 1.05 -19.76 -3.18
CA ILE A 143 0.83 -19.06 -4.46
C ILE A 143 -0.64 -18.67 -4.62
N GLY A 144 -1.58 -19.55 -4.26
CA GLY A 144 -3.01 -19.25 -4.28
C GLY A 144 -3.37 -18.05 -3.41
N LYS A 145 -2.89 -18.01 -2.16
CA LYS A 145 -3.09 -16.86 -1.25
C LYS A 145 -2.48 -15.58 -1.81
N LEU A 146 -1.29 -15.67 -2.39
CA LEU A 146 -0.60 -14.52 -2.98
C LEU A 146 -1.36 -13.96 -4.18
N ILE A 147 -1.90 -14.82 -5.05
CA ILE A 147 -2.75 -14.41 -6.17
C ILE A 147 -4.04 -13.73 -5.67
N SER A 148 -4.70 -14.29 -4.66
CA SER A 148 -5.88 -13.67 -4.06
C SER A 148 -5.56 -12.31 -3.44
N HIS A 149 -4.41 -12.16 -2.78
CA HIS A 149 -3.96 -10.88 -2.26
C HIS A 149 -3.69 -9.88 -3.39
N LEU A 150 -2.95 -10.28 -4.43
CA LEU A 150 -2.70 -9.44 -5.61
C LEU A 150 -3.99 -8.95 -6.26
N ARG A 151 -5.02 -9.80 -6.39
CA ARG A 151 -6.33 -9.36 -6.89
C ARG A 151 -6.96 -8.32 -6.00
N SER A 152 -7.01 -8.57 -4.69
CA SER A 152 -7.56 -7.62 -3.74
C SER A 152 -6.80 -6.30 -3.74
N VAL A 153 -5.49 -6.33 -3.98
CA VAL A 153 -4.68 -5.13 -4.16
C VAL A 153 -5.10 -4.44 -5.45
N LEU A 154 -5.07 -5.13 -6.59
CA LEU A 154 -5.39 -4.59 -7.93
C LEU A 154 -6.81 -4.04 -8.06
N ASP A 155 -7.79 -4.62 -7.38
CA ASP A 155 -9.18 -4.15 -7.34
C ASP A 155 -9.37 -2.96 -6.38
N GLY A 156 -8.40 -2.68 -5.51
CA GLY A 156 -8.50 -1.69 -4.44
C GLY A 156 -8.05 -0.28 -4.86
N ASP A 157 -8.89 0.71 -4.60
CA ASP A 157 -8.61 2.15 -4.80
C ASP A 157 -7.94 2.76 -3.54
N ARG A 158 -6.75 2.28 -3.14
CA ARG A 158 -6.11 2.64 -1.86
C ARG A 158 -4.70 3.20 -2.01
N ALA A 159 -4.31 4.22 -1.23
CA ALA A 159 -2.93 4.70 -1.23
C ALA A 159 -1.90 3.68 -0.73
N GLY A 160 -0.71 3.70 -1.33
CA GLY A 160 0.35 2.73 -1.07
C GLY A 160 0.24 1.45 -1.90
N PHE A 161 -0.80 1.36 -2.74
CA PHE A 161 -1.07 0.29 -3.70
C PHE A 161 0.15 -0.11 -4.54
N GLY A 162 0.91 0.87 -5.05
CA GLY A 162 2.10 0.60 -5.86
C GLY A 162 3.16 -0.24 -5.13
N PHE A 163 3.30 -0.03 -3.81
CA PHE A 163 4.31 -0.72 -2.99
C PHE A 163 3.91 -2.12 -2.56
N ASP A 164 2.64 -2.36 -2.27
CA ASP A 164 2.13 -3.67 -1.86
C ASP A 164 1.94 -4.59 -3.07
N ALA A 165 1.52 -4.03 -4.21
CA ALA A 165 1.49 -4.76 -5.47
C ALA A 165 2.89 -5.20 -5.90
N GLN A 166 3.86 -4.28 -5.92
CA GLN A 166 5.24 -4.57 -6.34
C GLN A 166 5.92 -5.63 -5.46
N GLU A 167 5.71 -5.59 -4.15
CA GLU A 167 6.20 -6.61 -3.21
C GLU A 167 5.60 -7.98 -3.52
N SER A 168 4.27 -8.01 -3.68
CA SER A 168 3.52 -9.22 -3.95
C SER A 168 3.90 -9.85 -5.29
N PHE A 169 4.17 -9.03 -6.31
CA PHE A 169 4.72 -9.50 -7.59
C PHE A 169 6.13 -10.09 -7.45
N ARG A 170 6.99 -9.52 -6.59
CA ARG A 170 8.32 -10.10 -6.32
C ARG A 170 8.22 -11.46 -5.64
N HIS A 171 7.33 -11.59 -4.65
CA HIS A 171 7.05 -12.87 -4.02
C HIS A 171 6.50 -13.87 -5.05
N LEU A 172 5.68 -13.43 -5.99
CA LEU A 172 5.13 -14.31 -7.01
C LEU A 172 6.25 -14.85 -7.90
N LYS A 173 7.16 -13.99 -8.38
CA LYS A 173 8.35 -14.41 -9.13
C LYS A 173 9.15 -15.46 -8.36
N PHE A 174 9.47 -15.22 -7.10
CA PHE A 174 10.24 -16.17 -6.28
C PHE A 174 9.53 -17.54 -6.18
N CYS A 175 8.21 -17.53 -5.99
CA CYS A 175 7.44 -18.77 -5.97
C CYS A 175 7.37 -19.47 -7.33
N MET A 176 7.37 -18.72 -8.44
CA MET A 176 7.44 -19.30 -9.78
C MET A 176 8.81 -19.92 -10.06
N ASP A 177 9.90 -19.28 -9.64
CA ASP A 177 11.26 -19.84 -9.72
C ASP A 177 11.34 -21.14 -8.89
N ALA A 178 10.81 -21.13 -7.66
CA ALA A 178 10.73 -22.33 -6.83
C ALA A 178 9.86 -23.44 -7.45
N ALA A 179 8.76 -23.09 -8.12
CA ALA A 179 7.93 -24.06 -8.84
C ALA A 179 8.67 -24.67 -10.04
N ALA A 180 9.50 -23.88 -10.75
CA ALA A 180 10.34 -24.37 -11.83
C ALA A 180 11.41 -25.38 -11.35
N GLU A 181 11.90 -25.22 -10.11
CA GLU A 181 12.86 -26.14 -9.50
C GLU A 181 12.21 -27.45 -9.02
N GLN A 182 10.94 -27.42 -8.61
CA GLN A 182 10.21 -28.59 -8.10
C GLN A 182 9.54 -29.43 -9.19
N THR A 183 9.11 -28.80 -10.29
CA THR A 183 8.41 -29.52 -11.36
C THR A 183 9.33 -30.49 -12.09
N GLN A 184 8.86 -31.69 -12.42
CA GLN A 184 9.65 -32.69 -13.15
C GLN A 184 9.50 -32.54 -14.68
N SER A 185 8.46 -31.83 -15.12
CA SER A 185 8.22 -31.57 -16.54
C SER A 185 9.10 -30.43 -17.05
N GLU A 186 9.97 -30.73 -18.01
CA GLU A 186 10.78 -29.70 -18.70
C GLU A 186 9.95 -28.66 -19.45
N GLU A 187 8.75 -29.01 -19.91
CA GLU A 187 7.82 -28.06 -20.51
C GLU A 187 7.29 -27.06 -19.47
N LYS A 188 6.85 -27.56 -18.31
CA LYS A 188 6.36 -26.71 -17.22
C LYS A 188 7.47 -25.87 -16.61
N LYS A 189 8.67 -26.43 -16.48
CA LYS A 189 9.85 -25.72 -16.01
C LYS A 189 10.16 -24.51 -16.89
N LYS A 190 10.20 -24.70 -18.21
CA LYS A 190 10.36 -23.60 -19.17
C LYS A 190 9.23 -22.58 -19.06
N TRP A 191 8.00 -23.04 -18.87
CA TRP A 191 6.84 -22.16 -18.71
C TRP A 191 6.92 -21.31 -17.43
N TYR A 192 7.30 -21.89 -16.29
CA TYR A 192 7.49 -21.15 -15.04
C TYR A 192 8.59 -20.10 -15.17
N GLN A 193 9.73 -20.49 -15.75
CA GLN A 193 10.88 -19.59 -15.98
C GLN A 193 10.54 -18.45 -16.94
N SER A 194 9.87 -18.75 -18.07
CA SER A 194 9.49 -17.73 -19.04
C SER A 194 8.49 -16.74 -18.45
N THR A 195 7.51 -17.25 -17.69
CA THR A 195 6.50 -16.41 -17.05
C THR A 195 7.13 -15.54 -15.97
N ALA A 196 8.01 -16.09 -15.12
CA ALA A 196 8.75 -15.32 -14.10
C ALA A 196 9.62 -14.20 -14.73
N ALA A 197 10.27 -14.48 -15.87
CA ALA A 197 11.06 -13.51 -16.61
C ALA A 197 10.20 -12.41 -17.26
N GLU A 198 9.07 -12.76 -17.86
CA GLU A 198 8.11 -11.80 -18.43
C GLU A 198 7.59 -10.84 -17.35
N TRP A 199 7.21 -11.36 -16.19
CA TRP A 199 6.79 -10.52 -15.06
C TRP A 199 7.91 -9.62 -14.57
N ALA A 200 9.14 -10.12 -14.45
CA ALA A 200 10.28 -9.29 -14.04
C ALA A 200 10.56 -8.15 -15.03
N ALA A 201 10.45 -8.42 -16.34
CA ALA A 201 10.70 -7.43 -17.38
C ALA A 201 9.73 -6.24 -17.31
N GLN A 202 8.44 -6.49 -17.02
CA GLN A 202 7.42 -5.44 -16.90
C GLN A 202 7.75 -4.39 -15.83
N PHE A 203 8.38 -4.80 -14.73
CA PHE A 203 8.79 -3.88 -13.65
C PHE A 203 10.16 -3.23 -13.86
N VAL A 204 11.05 -3.81 -14.67
CA VAL A 204 12.35 -3.19 -15.00
C VAL A 204 12.16 -2.01 -15.97
N THR A 205 11.27 -2.13 -16.95
CA THR A 205 10.99 -1.04 -17.92
C THR A 205 10.35 0.19 -17.30
N SER A 206 9.56 0.04 -16.23
CA SER A 206 8.90 1.18 -15.56
C SER A 206 9.85 2.02 -14.71
N THR A 207 10.88 1.39 -14.11
CA THR A 207 11.89 2.09 -13.29
C THR A 207 12.80 3.01 -14.12
N ALA A 208 12.87 2.82 -15.44
CA ALA A 208 13.61 3.71 -16.34
C ALA A 208 12.87 5.03 -16.65
N ALA A 209 11.55 5.10 -16.41
CA ALA A 209 10.72 6.26 -16.77
C ALA A 209 10.42 7.21 -15.60
N GLY A 210 10.64 6.79 -14.34
CA GLY A 210 10.46 7.69 -13.20
C GLY A 210 10.65 6.99 -11.86
N VAL A 211 11.52 7.55 -11.02
CA VAL A 211 11.79 7.19 -9.62
C VAL A 211 12.72 5.98 -9.38
N GLY A 212 13.98 6.30 -9.03
CA GLY A 212 14.82 5.49 -8.13
C GLY A 212 15.56 4.30 -8.74
N SER A 213 16.76 4.54 -9.26
CA SER A 213 17.70 3.59 -9.90
C SER A 213 18.35 2.53 -8.96
N GLN A 214 17.59 1.83 -8.12
CA GLN A 214 18.11 0.71 -7.30
C GLN A 214 17.83 -0.69 -7.88
N TRP A 215 17.06 -0.79 -8.97
CA TRP A 215 16.55 -2.06 -9.51
C TRP A 215 17.50 -2.80 -10.46
N LEU A 216 18.41 -2.09 -11.14
CA LEU A 216 19.29 -2.69 -12.16
C LEU A 216 20.33 -3.67 -11.60
N ALA A 217 20.66 -3.59 -10.31
CA ALA A 217 21.71 -4.42 -9.71
C ALA A 217 21.24 -5.85 -9.34
N LEU A 218 19.92 -6.08 -9.16
CA LEU A 218 19.39 -7.37 -8.72
C LEU A 218 18.75 -8.19 -9.85
N ALA A 219 18.36 -7.57 -10.97
CA ALA A 219 17.80 -8.29 -12.12
C ALA A 219 18.87 -9.00 -12.97
N ILE A 220 20.15 -8.66 -12.81
CA ILE A 220 21.29 -9.24 -13.55
C ILE A 220 22.18 -10.10 -12.62
N GLY A 221 21.91 -10.10 -11.31
CA GLY A 221 22.78 -10.70 -10.29
C GLY A 221 22.17 -11.89 -9.57
N MET A 222 22.45 -13.09 -10.11
CA MET A 222 22.17 -14.47 -9.64
C MET A 222 20.91 -15.13 -10.18
#